data_AF-A0A077L688-F1
#
_entry.id   AF-A0A077L688-F1
#
_cell.length_a   1.000
_cell.length_b   1.000
_cell.length_c   1.000
_cell.angle_alpha   90.00
_cell.angle_beta   90.00
_cell.angle_gamma   90.00
#
_symmetry.space_group_name_H-M   'P 1'
#
loop_
_entity.id
_entity.type
_entity.pdbx_description
1 polymer ?
#
loop_
_entity_poly.entity_id
_entity_poly.type
_entity_poly.pdbx_seq_one_letter_code
_entity_poly.pdbx_strand_id
1 'polypeptide(L)'
;MKKIKNYLFKIMSLSSFIVPLSIISSKCENKNPKIETPNEITHNESQKPVPNQTKDNELGNQNKQNEKEKLKNEDLKNQLNELAEKVNIKPKEGINSIEQALKIDNYTYDSFSDSKITLLITKINKKDSNNVILTFKLINTKENISSSEMQRQINFNFSSKNNILSNNEIELNGLKIIGFKNIVSSLKLNKNMTVTEAINKLKEHENKKDFKIYNLKFDEYDETKGTISISFSYEIENNKFDNNKTSISGFKKVEIFNKDLISISLNKEKLIKEKKNIKDLNNQNLNEYLIITTINSSGEEINISKLIENQSFNYKYEYKPKFSNEQKKENVNLTIIISYKKKDLNKAEEEVIQKIELLRKSIKNNNIKEKEILDYIIDNSITTIAHNLSNKFPSAFLKPFNDSKKIAYFFIKNDNENYFGTGEKIIQFSDESLKVDDFEGKLKFSFNLKYQNEGKTFISKSKEIEINNLKKITSDYLSNFQLIFNSTSEKFKTITNKMKDDYLKNQNLDSKKYIALLTNTTNNEHIFLRNNKDIQNNELEIRELPNLKLNALGKPIKEVIKDGVIINFSGNEDDNFEINYLFANFKNVEIDRIEENRVYFKLNYDLVISINSDNNSEIVIPQSTSWFFNI
;
A
#
# COMPACT_ATOMS: atom_id res chain seq x y z
N MET A 1 4.19 -33.02 45.81
CA MET A 1 3.25 -32.45 46.81
C MET A 1 3.94 -31.26 47.48
N LYS A 2 3.35 -30.06 47.54
CA LYS A 2 3.87 -28.82 48.22
C LYS A 2 5.20 -28.25 47.66
N LYS A 3 5.36 -26.96 47.31
CA LYS A 3 4.46 -25.78 47.21
C LYS A 3 4.87 -24.93 45.99
N ILE A 4 3.91 -24.55 45.15
CA ILE A 4 3.98 -23.36 44.29
C ILE A 4 2.80 -22.47 44.71
N LYS A 5 3.07 -21.22 45.10
CA LYS A 5 2.07 -20.14 45.22
C LYS A 5 2.76 -18.79 45.43
N ASN A 6 2.12 -17.75 44.88
CA ASN A 6 2.41 -16.32 45.05
C ASN A 6 3.67 -15.79 44.35
N TYR A 7 3.49 -15.22 43.15
CA TYR A 7 3.69 -13.78 42.93
C TYR A 7 3.00 -13.35 41.62
N LEU A 8 1.73 -12.96 41.73
CA LEU A 8 0.91 -12.45 40.62
C LEU A 8 0.06 -11.28 41.14
N PHE A 9 0.75 -10.24 41.61
CA PHE A 9 0.19 -8.96 42.07
C PHE A 9 1.30 -7.89 42.04
N LYS A 10 0.97 -6.68 41.54
CA LYS A 10 1.82 -5.65 40.88
C LYS A 10 1.84 -5.87 39.35
N ILE A 11 1.21 -5.05 38.51
CA ILE A 11 0.96 -3.60 38.61
C ILE A 11 -0.49 -3.25 38.24
N MET A 12 -1.19 -2.57 39.15
CA MET A 12 -2.33 -1.70 38.89
C MET A 12 -2.13 -0.40 39.69
N SER A 13 -2.70 0.72 39.23
CA SER A 13 -2.35 2.13 39.57
C SER A 13 -0.95 2.54 39.06
N LEU A 14 -0.70 3.74 38.52
CA LEU A 14 -1.49 4.97 38.32
C LEU A 14 -1.57 5.29 36.81
N SER A 15 -2.73 5.47 36.16
CA SER A 15 -3.67 6.62 36.17
C SER A 15 -3.21 7.88 35.41
N SER A 16 -4.05 8.26 34.43
CA SER A 16 -4.35 9.63 33.95
C SER A 16 -3.24 10.48 33.29
N PHE A 17 -3.27 10.53 31.95
CA PHE A 17 -3.43 11.80 31.23
C PHE A 17 -4.55 11.66 30.19
N ILE A 18 -5.67 12.33 30.44
CA ILE A 18 -6.72 12.56 29.43
C ILE A 18 -6.42 13.93 28.82
N VAL A 19 -6.30 14.00 27.50
CA VAL A 19 -6.32 15.26 26.76
C VAL A 19 -7.56 15.25 25.86
N PRO A 20 -8.53 16.14 26.06
CA PRO A 20 -9.64 16.30 25.12
C PRO A 20 -9.15 17.16 23.94
N LEU A 21 -9.10 16.58 22.74
CA LEU A 21 -9.06 17.36 21.52
C LEU A 21 -10.39 17.20 20.77
N SER A 22 -11.23 18.20 21.04
CA SER A 22 -12.48 18.54 20.38
C SER A 22 -12.42 18.37 18.86
N ILE A 23 -13.17 17.40 18.34
CA ILE A 23 -13.56 17.34 16.93
C ILE A 23 -14.67 18.37 16.73
N ILE A 24 -14.34 19.54 16.18
CA ILE A 24 -15.36 20.48 15.69
C ILE A 24 -15.87 19.95 14.34
N SER A 25 -16.83 19.02 14.43
CA SER A 25 -17.62 18.56 13.29
C SER A 25 -18.87 19.44 13.15
N SER A 26 -18.70 20.63 12.57
CA SER A 26 -19.83 21.50 12.18
C SER A 26 -20.54 20.98 10.92
N LYS A 27 -21.21 19.83 11.02
CA LYS A 27 -22.24 19.42 10.07
C LYS A 27 -23.52 20.17 10.40
N CYS A 28 -23.87 21.15 9.57
CA CYS A 28 -25.20 21.77 9.63
C CYS A 28 -26.27 20.74 9.24
N GLU A 29 -27.39 20.75 9.97
CA GLU A 29 -28.58 20.00 9.61
C GLU A 29 -29.18 20.55 8.31
N ASN A 30 -29.27 19.73 7.27
CA ASN A 30 -30.11 20.04 6.12
C ASN A 30 -31.59 19.87 6.51
N LYS A 31 -32.21 20.94 7.00
CA LYS A 31 -33.67 21.04 7.04
C LYS A 31 -34.18 21.33 5.63
N ASN A 32 -34.54 20.27 4.91
CA ASN A 32 -35.41 20.37 3.73
C ASN A 32 -36.85 20.56 4.19
N PRO A 33 -37.54 21.67 3.84
CA PRO A 33 -38.97 21.64 3.65
C PRO A 33 -39.26 21.14 2.23
N LYS A 34 -39.79 19.92 2.13
CA LYS A 34 -40.66 19.58 1.00
C LYS A 34 -41.89 20.47 1.08
N ILE A 35 -42.32 21.05 -0.04
CA ILE A 35 -43.71 21.48 -0.21
C ILE A 35 -44.20 20.75 -1.46
N GLU A 36 -45.19 19.88 -1.25
CA GLU A 36 -45.89 19.16 -2.30
C GLU A 36 -47.03 20.03 -2.85
N THR A 37 -47.42 19.77 -4.10
CA THR A 37 -48.44 20.52 -4.86
C THR A 37 -49.88 20.15 -4.43
N PRO A 38 -50.91 20.93 -4.84
CA PRO A 38 -52.16 21.05 -4.09
C PRO A 38 -53.28 20.08 -4.51
N ASN A 39 -54.28 19.96 -3.63
CA ASN A 39 -55.66 19.44 -3.82
C ASN A 39 -56.47 19.90 -2.57
N GLU A 40 -57.78 20.17 -2.54
CA GLU A 40 -58.85 20.11 -3.55
C GLU A 40 -60.02 21.09 -3.21
N ILE A 41 -60.70 21.61 -4.26
CA ILE A 41 -62.15 21.79 -4.47
C ILE A 41 -63.09 22.25 -3.33
N THR A 42 -63.86 23.33 -3.58
CA THR A 42 -65.36 23.47 -3.56
C THR A 42 -65.73 24.98 -3.62
N HIS A 43 -66.86 25.46 -4.14
CA HIS A 43 -68.02 24.86 -4.82
C HIS A 43 -68.60 25.87 -5.87
N ASN A 44 -69.50 25.39 -6.74
CA ASN A 44 -70.29 26.18 -7.70
C ASN A 44 -71.16 27.27 -7.02
N GLU A 45 -71.54 28.31 -7.77
CA GLU A 45 -72.94 28.39 -8.25
C GLU A 45 -73.14 29.31 -9.47
N SER A 46 -74.31 29.20 -10.09
CA SER A 46 -74.63 29.64 -11.46
C SER A 46 -75.77 30.65 -11.45
N GLN A 47 -75.74 31.65 -12.35
CA GLN A 47 -76.95 32.30 -12.86
C GLN A 47 -76.74 33.04 -14.21
N LYS A 48 -77.35 32.51 -15.27
CA LYS A 48 -77.91 33.23 -16.45
C LYS A 48 -79.31 33.78 -16.07
N PRO A 49 -80.17 34.39 -16.95
CA PRO A 49 -80.04 34.88 -18.35
C PRO A 49 -80.38 36.41 -18.53
N VAL A 50 -80.09 37.12 -19.64
CA VAL A 50 -80.89 37.41 -20.91
C VAL A 50 -82.26 38.12 -20.63
N PRO A 51 -82.92 38.98 -21.48
CA PRO A 51 -82.76 39.40 -22.91
C PRO A 51 -82.61 40.96 -23.10
N ASN A 52 -82.70 41.66 -24.26
CA ASN A 52 -83.55 41.58 -25.48
C ASN A 52 -82.82 42.24 -26.69
N GLN A 53 -82.90 41.71 -27.93
CA GLN A 53 -83.88 42.07 -28.99
C GLN A 53 -83.92 43.57 -29.36
N THR A 54 -83.88 44.01 -30.63
CA THR A 54 -84.07 43.27 -31.91
C THR A 54 -83.62 44.09 -33.14
N LYS A 55 -83.39 43.40 -34.28
CA LYS A 55 -83.59 43.87 -35.69
C LYS A 55 -82.61 44.92 -36.26
N ASP A 56 -82.42 45.08 -37.59
CA ASP A 56 -82.78 44.28 -38.78
C ASP A 56 -81.78 44.56 -39.95
N ASN A 57 -81.87 43.79 -41.05
CA ASN A 57 -81.47 44.09 -42.44
C ASN A 57 -80.00 44.45 -42.81
N GLU A 58 -79.27 43.40 -43.23
CA GLU A 58 -78.80 43.16 -44.61
C GLU A 58 -77.95 44.17 -45.43
N LEU A 59 -76.96 43.59 -46.14
CA LEU A 59 -76.08 44.11 -47.21
C LEU A 59 -75.15 45.31 -46.86
N GLY A 60 -73.83 45.25 -47.11
CA GLY A 60 -73.04 44.13 -47.61
C GLY A 60 -71.52 44.43 -47.75
N ASN A 61 -70.70 43.48 -47.32
CA ASN A 61 -69.36 43.16 -47.84
C ASN A 61 -68.19 44.18 -47.90
N GLN A 62 -68.24 45.38 -47.33
CA GLN A 62 -67.00 46.20 -47.19
C GLN A 62 -66.56 46.48 -45.73
N ASN A 63 -67.45 46.92 -44.83
CA ASN A 63 -67.03 47.17 -43.43
C ASN A 63 -66.63 45.88 -42.67
N LYS A 64 -67.21 44.73 -43.01
CA LYS A 64 -66.83 43.43 -42.41
C LYS A 64 -65.44 42.91 -42.82
N GLN A 65 -64.80 43.47 -43.85
CA GLN A 65 -63.39 43.17 -44.16
C GLN A 65 -62.44 44.01 -43.31
N ASN A 66 -62.69 45.32 -43.21
CA ASN A 66 -61.88 46.23 -42.38
C ASN A 66 -61.92 45.89 -40.89
N GLU A 67 -63.07 45.46 -40.35
CA GLU A 67 -63.15 44.98 -38.96
C GLU A 67 -62.41 43.64 -38.76
N LYS A 68 -62.49 42.72 -39.73
CA LYS A 68 -61.76 41.44 -39.65
C LYS A 68 -60.25 41.63 -39.74
N GLU A 69 -59.76 42.55 -40.58
CA GLU A 69 -58.33 42.87 -40.62
C GLU A 69 -57.87 43.60 -39.36
N LYS A 70 -58.68 44.49 -38.78
CA LYS A 70 -58.38 45.10 -37.47
C LYS A 70 -58.27 44.06 -36.36
N LEU A 71 -59.28 43.18 -36.18
CA LEU A 71 -59.21 42.11 -35.17
C LEU A 71 -58.01 41.19 -35.41
N LYS A 72 -57.76 40.78 -36.65
CA LYS A 72 -56.61 39.92 -36.99
C LYS A 72 -55.27 40.59 -36.67
N ASN A 73 -55.17 41.91 -36.86
CA ASN A 73 -53.97 42.67 -36.55
C ASN A 73 -53.80 42.91 -35.04
N GLU A 74 -54.89 43.05 -34.28
CA GLU A 74 -54.86 43.08 -32.81
C GLU A 74 -54.49 41.71 -32.23
N ASP A 75 -55.07 40.61 -32.71
CA ASP A 75 -54.71 39.24 -32.34
C ASP A 75 -53.23 38.95 -32.63
N LEU A 76 -52.74 39.32 -33.81
CA LEU A 76 -51.32 39.15 -34.16
C LEU A 76 -50.41 40.01 -33.26
N LYS A 77 -50.83 41.22 -32.89
CA LYS A 77 -50.08 42.08 -31.96
C LYS A 77 -50.06 41.50 -30.55
N ASN A 78 -51.16 40.92 -30.08
CA ASN A 78 -51.23 40.23 -28.79
C ASN A 78 -50.33 38.98 -28.78
N GLN A 79 -50.35 38.17 -29.84
CA GLN A 79 -49.42 37.04 -30.00
C GLN A 79 -47.95 37.49 -30.02
N LEU A 80 -47.63 38.59 -30.70
CA LEU A 80 -46.28 39.16 -30.68
C LEU A 80 -45.87 39.68 -29.29
N ASN A 81 -46.81 40.21 -28.48
CA ASN A 81 -46.54 40.61 -27.10
C ASN A 81 -46.22 39.38 -26.22
N GLU A 82 -47.05 38.33 -26.27
CA GLU A 82 -46.80 37.08 -25.53
C GLU A 82 -45.47 36.41 -25.93
N LEU A 83 -45.10 36.46 -27.20
CA LEU A 83 -43.81 35.98 -27.68
C LEU A 83 -42.65 36.87 -27.20
N ALA A 84 -42.84 38.19 -27.13
CA ALA A 84 -41.84 39.14 -26.66
C ALA A 84 -41.55 38.98 -25.15
N GLU A 85 -42.53 38.57 -24.35
CA GLU A 85 -42.30 38.20 -22.95
C GLU A 85 -41.43 36.93 -22.83
N LYS A 86 -41.66 35.94 -23.71
CA LYS A 86 -41.07 34.59 -23.63
C LYS A 86 -39.73 34.43 -24.37
N VAL A 87 -39.40 35.25 -25.36
CA VAL A 87 -38.15 35.14 -26.15
C VAL A 87 -36.92 35.12 -25.24
N ASN A 88 -35.91 34.29 -25.52
CA ASN A 88 -34.65 34.33 -24.79
C ASN A 88 -33.66 35.28 -25.49
N ILE A 89 -33.02 36.16 -24.72
CA ILE A 89 -31.96 37.06 -25.19
C ILE A 89 -30.76 36.85 -24.28
N LYS A 90 -29.63 36.44 -24.86
CA LYS A 90 -28.40 36.09 -24.13
C LYS A 90 -27.24 36.96 -24.62
N PRO A 91 -26.28 37.31 -23.75
CA PRO A 91 -25.00 37.81 -24.20
C PRO A 91 -24.23 36.74 -24.97
N LYS A 92 -23.42 37.17 -25.96
CA LYS A 92 -22.39 36.34 -26.57
C LYS A 92 -21.31 35.98 -25.54
N GLU A 93 -20.63 34.85 -25.76
CA GLU A 93 -19.49 34.46 -24.94
C GLU A 93 -18.33 35.48 -25.08
N GLY A 94 -17.60 35.71 -23.99
CA GLY A 94 -16.43 36.60 -23.96
C GLY A 94 -16.68 38.08 -23.66
N ILE A 95 -17.90 38.49 -23.30
CA ILE A 95 -18.17 39.86 -22.81
C ILE A 95 -17.59 40.03 -21.39
N ASN A 96 -16.53 40.81 -21.28
CA ASN A 96 -15.71 40.92 -20.07
C ASN A 96 -15.77 42.32 -19.40
N SER A 97 -16.60 43.25 -19.89
CA SER A 97 -16.89 44.52 -19.23
C SER A 97 -18.29 45.08 -19.55
N ILE A 98 -18.78 45.99 -18.71
CA ILE A 98 -20.09 46.64 -18.89
C ILE A 98 -20.13 47.53 -20.15
N GLU A 99 -19.00 48.11 -20.55
CA GLU A 99 -18.87 48.89 -21.79
C GLU A 99 -19.02 48.02 -23.04
N GLN A 100 -18.55 46.76 -22.98
CA GLN A 100 -18.80 45.78 -24.04
C GLN A 100 -20.28 45.35 -24.06
N ALA A 101 -20.91 45.19 -22.90
CA ALA A 101 -22.34 44.86 -22.79
C ALA A 101 -23.29 45.96 -23.32
N LEU A 102 -22.83 47.20 -23.53
CA LEU A 102 -23.67 48.26 -24.11
C LEU A 102 -23.81 48.20 -25.64
N LYS A 103 -23.11 47.28 -26.32
CA LYS A 103 -23.17 47.13 -27.79
C LYS A 103 -24.27 46.14 -28.20
N ILE A 104 -25.15 46.55 -29.11
CA ILE A 104 -26.28 45.71 -29.59
C ILE A 104 -25.80 44.39 -30.21
N ASP A 105 -24.71 44.42 -30.98
CA ASP A 105 -24.16 43.24 -31.66
C ASP A 105 -23.64 42.14 -30.72
N ASN A 106 -23.52 42.42 -29.42
CA ASN A 106 -23.05 41.48 -28.41
C ASN A 106 -24.17 40.60 -27.83
N TYR A 107 -25.40 40.69 -28.36
CA TYR A 107 -26.52 39.84 -27.95
C TYR A 107 -26.90 38.85 -29.05
N THR A 108 -27.32 37.67 -28.63
CA THR A 108 -28.01 36.68 -29.45
C THR A 108 -29.38 36.39 -28.87
N TYR A 109 -30.28 35.91 -29.69
CA TYR A 109 -31.63 35.54 -29.29
C TYR A 109 -32.06 34.28 -30.04
N ASP A 110 -33.04 33.57 -29.48
CA ASP A 110 -33.54 32.34 -30.09
C ASP A 110 -34.19 32.63 -31.46
N SER A 111 -33.96 31.75 -32.44
CA SER A 111 -34.61 31.83 -33.75
C SER A 111 -36.09 31.50 -33.65
N PHE A 112 -36.96 32.38 -34.15
CA PHE A 112 -38.40 32.13 -34.21
C PHE A 112 -38.76 31.06 -35.25
N SER A 113 -39.82 30.29 -34.98
CA SER A 113 -40.33 29.26 -35.89
C SER A 113 -41.02 29.83 -37.14
N ASP A 114 -41.57 31.05 -37.06
CA ASP A 114 -41.93 31.84 -38.25
C ASP A 114 -40.79 32.79 -38.60
N SER A 115 -40.14 32.55 -39.74
CA SER A 115 -39.05 33.37 -40.28
C SER A 115 -39.46 34.81 -40.60
N LYS A 116 -40.76 35.13 -40.57
CA LYS A 116 -41.26 36.50 -40.71
C LYS A 116 -41.12 37.32 -39.43
N ILE A 117 -40.90 36.70 -38.27
CA ILE A 117 -40.74 37.42 -36.99
C ILE A 117 -39.26 37.71 -36.75
N THR A 118 -38.93 38.98 -36.52
CA THR A 118 -37.57 39.41 -36.15
C THR A 118 -37.59 40.18 -34.83
N LEU A 119 -36.49 40.09 -34.07
CA LEU A 119 -36.30 40.87 -32.84
C LEU A 119 -35.45 42.10 -33.15
N LEU A 120 -35.98 43.29 -32.84
CA LEU A 120 -35.26 44.55 -32.92
C LEU A 120 -34.94 45.07 -31.52
N ILE A 121 -33.66 45.13 -31.17
CA ILE A 121 -33.18 45.80 -29.96
C ILE A 121 -33.18 47.31 -30.26
N THR A 122 -34.03 48.08 -29.57
CA THR A 122 -34.17 49.52 -29.79
C THR A 122 -33.22 50.35 -28.92
N LYS A 123 -32.86 49.85 -27.72
CA LYS A 123 -31.96 50.56 -26.80
C LYS A 123 -31.28 49.61 -25.82
N ILE A 124 -30.08 49.95 -25.36
CA ILE A 124 -29.43 49.32 -24.20
C ILE A 124 -28.94 50.44 -23.28
N ASN A 125 -29.35 50.41 -22.01
CA ASN A 125 -28.94 51.38 -20.99
C ASN A 125 -28.14 50.67 -19.88
N LYS A 126 -27.08 51.32 -19.40
CA LYS A 126 -26.39 50.88 -18.17
C LYS A 126 -27.31 51.13 -16.97
N LYS A 127 -27.57 50.10 -16.16
CA LYS A 127 -28.31 50.24 -14.90
C LYS A 127 -27.34 50.50 -13.74
N ASP A 128 -26.26 49.73 -13.69
CA ASP A 128 -25.19 49.83 -12.70
C ASP A 128 -23.86 49.26 -13.28
N SER A 129 -22.89 48.87 -12.44
CA SER A 129 -21.61 48.33 -12.90
C SER A 129 -21.70 46.94 -13.55
N ASN A 130 -22.75 46.17 -13.25
CA ASN A 130 -22.89 44.76 -13.63
C ASN A 130 -24.17 44.49 -14.43
N ASN A 131 -25.15 45.39 -14.42
CA ASN A 131 -26.46 45.16 -15.03
C ASN A 131 -26.77 46.18 -16.14
N VAL A 132 -27.36 45.70 -17.24
CA VAL A 132 -27.94 46.55 -18.30
C VAL A 132 -29.45 46.32 -18.40
N ILE A 133 -30.17 47.31 -18.91
CA ILE A 133 -31.57 47.20 -19.33
C ILE A 133 -31.59 47.28 -20.85
N LEU A 134 -32.00 46.18 -21.48
CA LEU A 134 -32.16 46.03 -22.92
C LEU A 134 -33.65 46.23 -23.26
N THR A 135 -33.93 47.22 -24.12
CA THR A 135 -35.27 47.51 -24.66
C THR A 135 -35.36 46.95 -26.07
N PHE A 136 -36.43 46.20 -26.37
CA PHE A 136 -36.62 45.53 -27.66
C PHE A 136 -38.10 45.41 -28.02
N LYS A 137 -38.37 45.06 -29.28
CA LYS A 137 -39.70 44.68 -29.78
C LYS A 137 -39.59 43.58 -30.83
N LEU A 138 -40.63 42.78 -30.97
CA LEU A 138 -40.77 41.83 -32.08
C LEU A 138 -41.51 42.50 -33.24
N ILE A 139 -41.07 42.23 -34.46
CA ILE A 139 -41.66 42.79 -35.70
C ILE A 139 -42.05 41.61 -36.60
N ASN A 140 -43.31 41.54 -37.00
CA ASN A 140 -43.71 40.70 -38.13
C ASN A 140 -43.43 41.46 -39.42
N THR A 141 -42.44 41.01 -40.19
CA THR A 141 -41.95 41.68 -41.40
C THR A 141 -42.92 41.63 -42.58
N LYS A 142 -43.90 40.71 -42.58
CA LYS A 142 -44.91 40.61 -43.64
C LYS A 142 -46.06 41.59 -43.45
N GLU A 143 -46.58 41.70 -42.24
CA GLU A 143 -47.73 42.56 -41.93
C GLU A 143 -47.31 43.93 -41.35
N ASN A 144 -46.00 44.16 -41.14
CA ASN A 144 -45.38 45.35 -40.54
C ASN A 144 -45.94 45.75 -39.15
N ILE A 145 -46.38 44.75 -38.37
CA ILE A 145 -46.91 44.94 -37.01
C ILE A 145 -45.80 44.66 -36.00
N SER A 146 -45.66 45.56 -35.02
CA SER A 146 -44.73 45.41 -33.90
C SER A 146 -45.46 45.06 -32.60
N SER A 147 -44.81 44.26 -31.74
CA SER A 147 -45.15 44.20 -30.31
C SER A 147 -45.01 45.59 -29.66
N SER A 148 -45.57 45.73 -28.46
CA SER A 148 -45.16 46.76 -27.51
C SER A 148 -43.66 46.64 -27.20
N GLU A 149 -43.03 47.75 -26.77
CA GLU A 149 -41.64 47.69 -26.29
C GLU A 149 -41.55 46.93 -24.97
N MET A 150 -40.69 45.91 -24.93
CA MET A 150 -40.37 45.13 -23.75
C MET A 150 -39.00 45.55 -23.21
N GLN A 151 -38.85 45.51 -21.88
CA GLN A 151 -37.56 45.73 -21.22
C GLN A 151 -37.11 44.44 -20.52
N ARG A 152 -35.83 44.10 -20.67
CA ARG A 152 -35.21 42.99 -19.95
C ARG A 152 -33.92 43.44 -19.30
N GLN A 153 -33.81 43.16 -18.00
CA GLN A 153 -32.54 43.29 -17.29
C GLN A 153 -31.66 42.07 -17.57
N ILE A 154 -30.42 42.31 -17.97
CA ILE A 154 -29.40 41.26 -18.12
C ILE A 154 -28.30 41.54 -17.09
N ASN A 155 -28.09 40.56 -16.21
CA ASN A 155 -27.11 40.62 -15.14
C ASN A 155 -25.82 39.95 -15.60
N PHE A 156 -24.72 40.69 -15.60
CA PHE A 156 -23.40 40.15 -15.85
C PHE A 156 -22.69 39.91 -14.53
N ASN A 157 -22.30 38.65 -14.29
CA ASN A 157 -21.22 38.39 -13.37
C ASN A 157 -19.90 38.63 -14.11
N PHE A 158 -19.57 39.91 -14.36
CA PHE A 158 -18.17 40.26 -14.60
C PHE A 158 -17.44 39.84 -13.34
N SER A 159 -16.78 38.67 -13.40
CA SER A 159 -15.94 38.17 -12.33
C SER A 159 -15.03 39.31 -11.95
N SER A 160 -15.28 39.87 -10.77
CA SER A 160 -14.77 41.21 -10.46
C SER A 160 -13.27 41.13 -10.65
N LYS A 161 -12.70 42.03 -11.47
CA LYS A 161 -11.24 42.11 -11.72
C LYS A 161 -10.45 42.52 -10.46
N ASN A 162 -11.07 42.36 -9.32
CA ASN A 162 -10.49 42.24 -8.00
C ASN A 162 -9.75 40.90 -7.85
N ASN A 163 -8.63 40.78 -8.57
CA ASN A 163 -7.40 40.31 -7.92
C ASN A 163 -6.90 41.39 -6.92
N ILE A 164 -7.81 42.01 -6.17
CA ILE A 164 -7.48 42.87 -5.04
C ILE A 164 -6.96 41.94 -3.95
N LEU A 165 -5.82 42.33 -3.39
CA LEU A 165 -5.19 41.79 -2.19
C LEU A 165 -6.20 41.08 -1.27
N SER A 166 -6.29 39.75 -1.37
CA SER A 166 -6.89 39.00 -0.28
C SER A 166 -5.87 38.96 0.84
N ASN A 167 -6.15 39.67 1.94
CA ASN A 167 -5.46 39.48 3.21
C ASN A 167 -5.67 38.05 3.76
N ASN A 168 -6.62 37.31 3.20
CA ASN A 168 -6.85 35.90 3.46
C ASN A 168 -5.65 35.09 2.96
N GLU A 169 -5.06 34.30 3.86
CA GLU A 169 -4.03 33.32 3.56
C GLU A 169 -4.59 32.22 2.63
N ILE A 170 -3.85 31.87 1.58
CA ILE A 170 -4.17 30.80 0.64
C ILE A 170 -3.01 29.82 0.57
N GLU A 171 -3.28 28.51 0.63
CA GLU A 171 -2.26 27.48 0.41
C GLU A 171 -2.19 27.06 -1.06
N LEU A 172 -0.99 27.02 -1.64
CA LEU A 172 -0.73 26.58 -3.01
C LEU A 172 0.67 25.97 -3.11
N ASN A 173 0.81 24.79 -3.73
CA ASN A 173 2.05 24.00 -3.77
C ASN A 173 2.69 23.71 -2.38
N GLY A 174 1.87 23.66 -1.32
CA GLY A 174 2.32 23.54 0.07
C GLY A 174 2.94 24.80 0.66
N LEU A 175 2.81 25.95 -0.02
CA LEU A 175 3.22 27.27 0.46
C LEU A 175 1.98 28.07 0.86
N LYS A 176 2.06 28.80 1.98
CA LYS A 176 1.05 29.74 2.47
C LYS A 176 1.33 31.13 1.91
N ILE A 177 0.35 31.75 1.27
CA ILE A 177 0.50 33.00 0.51
C ILE A 177 -0.51 34.04 0.99
N ILE A 178 -0.05 35.28 1.18
CA ILE A 178 -0.87 36.46 1.44
C ILE A 178 -0.58 37.48 0.33
N GLY A 179 -1.61 38.03 -0.31
CA GLY A 179 -1.47 38.91 -1.47
C GLY A 179 -1.54 38.20 -2.83
N PHE A 180 -0.66 38.54 -3.78
CA PHE A 180 -0.79 38.10 -5.18
C PHE A 180 -0.31 36.66 -5.41
N LYS A 181 -1.24 35.70 -5.31
CA LYS A 181 -0.97 34.25 -5.42
C LYS A 181 -0.37 33.78 -6.76
N ASN A 182 -0.66 34.42 -7.88
CA ASN A 182 -0.36 33.86 -9.21
C ASN A 182 1.16 33.76 -9.47
N ILE A 183 2.00 34.53 -8.77
CA ILE A 183 3.46 34.45 -8.90
C ILE A 183 4.04 33.08 -8.49
N VAL A 184 3.43 32.42 -7.50
CA VAL A 184 3.84 31.06 -7.05
C VAL A 184 3.57 30.02 -8.14
N SER A 185 2.40 30.10 -8.78
CA SER A 185 2.00 29.21 -9.88
C SER A 185 2.86 29.43 -11.13
N SER A 186 3.02 30.69 -11.56
CA SER A 186 3.76 31.05 -12.78
C SER A 186 5.23 30.63 -12.74
N LEU A 187 5.86 30.71 -11.57
CA LEU A 187 7.29 30.40 -11.36
C LEU A 187 7.55 29.01 -10.78
N LYS A 188 6.49 28.20 -10.59
CA LYS A 188 6.55 26.84 -10.04
C LYS A 188 7.31 26.78 -8.70
N LEU A 189 7.05 27.73 -7.80
CA LEU A 189 7.58 27.72 -6.44
C LEU A 189 6.85 26.65 -5.61
N ASN A 190 7.56 25.95 -4.71
CA ASN A 190 6.98 24.92 -3.85
C ASN A 190 7.75 24.77 -2.52
N LYS A 191 7.15 24.07 -1.56
CA LYS A 191 7.67 23.88 -0.19
C LYS A 191 9.05 23.22 -0.07
N ASN A 192 9.52 22.49 -1.09
CA ASN A 192 10.80 21.78 -1.02
C ASN A 192 12.00 22.70 -1.32
N MET A 193 11.75 23.88 -1.90
CA MET A 193 12.77 24.89 -2.20
C MET A 193 13.15 25.65 -0.92
N THR A 194 14.44 25.95 -0.80
CA THR A 194 14.96 26.96 0.13
C THR A 194 14.56 28.37 -0.30
N VAL A 195 14.66 29.31 0.62
CA VAL A 195 14.40 30.74 0.35
C VAL A 195 15.38 31.31 -0.69
N THR A 196 16.68 31.01 -0.62
CA THR A 196 17.64 31.42 -1.66
C THR A 196 17.30 30.85 -3.05
N GLU A 197 16.91 29.57 -3.17
CA GLU A 197 16.49 28.99 -4.46
C GLU A 197 15.24 29.68 -5.03
N ALA A 198 14.27 30.00 -4.16
CA ALA A 198 13.07 30.74 -4.57
C ALA A 198 13.41 32.19 -4.99
N ILE A 199 14.32 32.87 -4.27
CA ILE A 199 14.82 34.21 -4.63
C ILE A 199 15.52 34.18 -6.00
N ASN A 200 16.36 33.18 -6.28
CA ASN A 200 17.06 33.07 -7.56
C ASN A 200 16.06 32.82 -8.70
N LYS A 201 15.09 31.90 -8.53
CA LYS A 201 13.99 31.72 -9.51
C LYS A 201 13.15 32.98 -9.74
N LEU A 202 12.94 33.78 -8.70
CA LEU A 202 12.25 35.06 -8.80
C LEU A 202 13.08 36.11 -9.56
N LYS A 203 14.41 36.10 -9.44
CA LYS A 203 15.32 36.98 -10.20
C LYS A 203 15.49 36.54 -11.67
N GLU A 204 15.63 35.24 -11.90
CA GLU A 204 15.90 34.62 -13.21
C GLU A 204 14.64 34.38 -14.05
N HIS A 205 13.49 34.96 -13.68
CA HIS A 205 12.25 34.71 -14.41
C HIS A 205 12.33 35.23 -15.86
N GLU A 206 11.98 34.38 -16.82
CA GLU A 206 11.78 34.82 -18.19
C GLU A 206 10.39 35.43 -18.35
N ASN A 207 10.35 36.66 -18.87
CA ASN A 207 9.11 37.36 -19.20
C ASN A 207 8.38 36.65 -20.34
N LYS A 208 7.21 36.06 -20.04
CA LYS A 208 6.36 35.40 -21.03
C LYS A 208 5.48 36.41 -21.74
N LYS A 209 5.01 36.06 -22.93
CA LYS A 209 4.19 36.92 -23.78
C LYS A 209 2.93 37.43 -23.05
N ASP A 210 2.35 36.59 -22.20
CA ASP A 210 1.07 36.83 -21.53
C ASP A 210 1.22 37.15 -20.02
N PHE A 211 2.43 37.07 -19.46
CA PHE A 211 2.73 37.40 -18.07
C PHE A 211 4.18 37.87 -17.92
N LYS A 212 4.35 39.15 -17.57
CA LYS A 212 5.66 39.78 -17.33
C LYS A 212 5.74 40.31 -15.90
N ILE A 213 6.89 40.18 -15.24
CA ILE A 213 7.18 40.80 -13.95
C ILE A 213 8.26 41.88 -14.16
N TYR A 214 8.13 42.99 -13.45
CA TYR A 214 9.09 44.10 -13.47
C TYR A 214 9.11 44.78 -12.09
N ASN A 215 10.15 45.58 -11.83
CA ASN A 215 10.38 46.26 -10.55
C ASN A 215 10.37 45.32 -9.32
N LEU A 216 10.79 44.06 -9.51
CA LEU A 216 10.83 43.07 -8.43
C LEU A 216 11.81 43.50 -7.34
N LYS A 217 11.28 43.65 -6.13
CA LYS A 217 12.02 43.99 -4.92
C LYS A 217 11.70 42.97 -3.83
N PHE A 218 12.74 42.35 -3.28
CA PHE A 218 12.64 41.57 -2.05
C PHE A 218 12.65 42.54 -0.87
N ASP A 219 11.51 42.68 -0.19
CA ASP A 219 11.34 43.63 0.91
C ASP A 219 11.84 43.05 2.24
N GLU A 220 11.50 41.79 2.50
CA GLU A 220 11.86 41.03 3.70
C GLU A 220 12.02 39.55 3.32
N TYR A 221 12.92 38.81 3.95
CA TYR A 221 12.92 37.35 3.92
C TYR A 221 13.78 36.79 5.06
N ASP A 222 13.52 35.53 5.41
CA ASP A 222 14.20 34.85 6.51
C ASP A 222 14.28 33.35 6.20
N GLU A 223 15.50 32.85 5.93
CA GLU A 223 15.72 31.44 5.59
C GLU A 223 15.40 30.49 6.76
N THR A 224 15.48 30.97 8.01
CA THR A 224 15.19 30.15 9.20
C THR A 224 13.69 29.95 9.41
N LYS A 225 12.89 30.93 8.98
CA LYS A 225 11.42 30.84 8.99
C LYS A 225 10.86 30.21 7.72
N GLY A 226 11.62 30.21 6.62
CA GLY A 226 11.14 29.75 5.31
C GLY A 226 10.16 30.75 4.69
N THR A 227 10.43 32.05 4.81
CA THR A 227 9.51 33.15 4.45
C THR A 227 10.14 34.19 3.54
N ILE A 228 9.37 34.70 2.57
CA ILE A 228 9.75 35.76 1.62
C ILE A 228 8.60 36.76 1.49
N SER A 229 8.89 38.05 1.53
CA SER A 229 7.99 39.15 1.15
C SER A 229 8.58 39.95 -0.02
N ILE A 230 7.79 40.12 -1.08
CA ILE A 230 8.18 40.81 -2.31
C ILE A 230 7.18 41.92 -2.67
N SER A 231 7.70 43.03 -3.19
CA SER A 231 6.96 44.02 -3.98
C SER A 231 7.34 43.88 -5.45
N PHE A 232 6.36 43.99 -6.36
CA PHE A 232 6.61 43.97 -7.81
C PHE A 232 5.45 44.58 -8.59
N SER A 233 5.74 44.90 -9.86
CA SER A 233 4.73 45.21 -10.87
C SER A 233 4.61 44.05 -11.85
N TYR A 234 3.43 43.87 -12.46
CA TYR A 234 3.22 42.81 -13.46
C TYR A 234 2.33 43.28 -14.62
N GLU A 235 2.45 42.62 -15.77
CA GLU A 235 1.68 42.90 -16.98
C GLU A 235 1.03 41.61 -17.48
N ILE A 236 -0.29 41.64 -17.68
CA ILE A 236 -1.10 40.56 -18.26
C ILE A 236 -1.96 41.17 -19.36
N GLU A 237 -1.94 40.59 -20.57
CA GLU A 237 -2.76 41.05 -21.70
C GLU A 237 -2.63 42.58 -21.96
N ASN A 238 -1.39 43.10 -21.89
CA ASN A 238 -1.03 44.53 -21.96
C ASN A 238 -1.59 45.43 -20.85
N ASN A 239 -2.28 44.90 -19.84
CA ASN A 239 -2.70 45.65 -18.66
C ASN A 239 -1.59 45.62 -17.60
N LYS A 240 -1.13 46.80 -17.17
CA LYS A 240 -0.10 46.95 -16.14
C LYS A 240 -0.72 47.13 -14.76
N PHE A 241 -0.11 46.48 -13.77
CA PHE A 241 -0.50 46.52 -12.36
C PHE A 241 0.75 46.78 -11.52
N ASP A 242 0.79 47.92 -10.83
CA ASP A 242 1.94 48.36 -10.05
C ASP A 242 1.78 48.14 -8.55
N ASN A 243 2.90 48.14 -7.82
CA ASN A 243 2.97 48.11 -6.35
C ASN A 243 2.28 46.91 -5.68
N ASN A 244 2.24 45.76 -6.34
CA ASN A 244 1.71 44.53 -5.76
C ASN A 244 2.65 44.00 -4.69
N LYS A 245 2.08 43.55 -3.57
CA LYS A 245 2.83 42.88 -2.49
C LYS A 245 2.39 41.45 -2.33
N THR A 246 3.33 40.57 -2.03
CA THR A 246 3.06 39.16 -1.71
C THR A 246 4.02 38.67 -0.63
N SER A 247 3.46 38.06 0.41
CA SER A 247 4.22 37.28 1.39
C SER A 247 3.97 35.80 1.17
N ILE A 248 5.04 35.01 1.13
CA ILE A 248 5.05 33.57 0.85
C ILE A 248 5.80 32.89 1.99
N SER A 249 5.23 31.83 2.55
CA SER A 249 5.78 31.10 3.69
C SER A 249 5.61 29.59 3.53
N GLY A 250 6.42 28.80 4.25
CA GLY A 250 6.44 27.34 4.13
C GLY A 250 7.51 26.79 3.18
N PHE A 251 8.48 27.62 2.78
CA PHE A 251 9.70 27.13 2.14
C PHE A 251 10.53 26.26 3.10
N LYS A 252 11.40 25.42 2.54
CA LYS A 252 12.36 24.63 3.30
C LYS A 252 13.27 25.56 4.12
N LYS A 253 13.29 25.33 5.43
CA LYS A 253 14.00 26.15 6.40
C LYS A 253 15.47 25.76 6.51
N VAL A 254 16.30 26.74 6.86
CA VAL A 254 17.59 26.49 7.51
C VAL A 254 17.33 26.29 9.00
N GLU A 255 17.28 25.03 9.43
CA GLU A 255 17.14 24.68 10.85
C GLU A 255 18.29 25.24 11.68
N ILE A 256 17.95 25.87 12.81
CA ILE A 256 18.88 26.27 13.87
C ILE A 256 18.79 25.25 15.00
N PHE A 257 19.92 24.67 15.39
CA PHE A 257 19.95 23.61 16.41
C PHE A 257 20.08 24.19 17.82
N ASN A 258 19.37 23.60 18.79
CA ASN A 258 19.63 23.86 20.20
C ASN A 258 20.82 23.00 20.66
N LYS A 259 21.89 23.64 21.14
CA LYS A 259 23.11 23.03 21.69
C LYS A 259 22.85 21.88 22.67
N ASP A 260 21.82 22.01 23.50
CA ASP A 260 21.51 21.04 24.56
C ASP A 260 20.88 19.77 23.97
N LEU A 261 20.07 19.91 22.92
CA LEU A 261 19.41 18.80 22.20
C LEU A 261 20.35 18.03 21.28
N ILE A 262 21.53 18.56 20.95
CA ILE A 262 22.52 17.84 20.15
C ILE A 262 23.02 16.61 20.93
N SER A 263 23.10 15.48 20.24
CA SER A 263 23.54 14.18 20.72
C SER A 263 24.69 13.69 19.83
N ILE A 264 25.67 13.00 20.43
CA ILE A 264 26.84 12.48 19.72
C ILE A 264 27.01 11.02 20.11
N SER A 265 27.18 10.15 19.13
CA SER A 265 27.43 8.71 19.30
C SER A 265 28.42 8.19 18.26
N LEU A 266 28.94 6.98 18.48
CA LEU A 266 29.78 6.31 17.50
C LEU A 266 28.96 5.60 16.43
N ASN A 267 29.44 5.63 15.19
CA ASN A 267 29.00 4.73 14.12
C ASN A 267 29.55 3.32 14.41
N LYS A 268 28.81 2.56 15.23
CA LYS A 268 29.18 1.19 15.62
C LYS A 268 29.31 0.26 14.42
N GLU A 269 28.42 0.37 13.43
CA GLU A 269 28.47 -0.49 12.23
C GLU A 269 29.77 -0.33 11.45
N LYS A 270 30.21 0.93 11.21
CA LYS A 270 31.50 1.20 10.54
C LYS A 270 32.69 0.70 11.38
N LEU A 271 32.63 0.89 12.70
CA LEU A 271 33.67 0.39 13.61
C LEU A 271 33.78 -1.14 13.61
N ILE A 272 32.65 -1.86 13.66
CA ILE A 272 32.61 -3.33 13.60
C ILE A 272 33.13 -3.80 12.23
N LYS A 273 32.64 -3.22 11.13
CA LYS A 273 33.07 -3.56 9.77
C LYS A 273 34.58 -3.42 9.57
N GLU A 274 35.19 -2.41 10.17
CA GLU A 274 36.64 -2.14 10.09
C GLU A 274 37.45 -2.76 11.23
N LYS A 275 36.84 -3.55 12.11
CA LYS A 275 37.45 -4.19 13.29
C LYS A 275 38.16 -3.20 14.23
N LYS A 276 37.58 -2.01 14.41
CA LYS A 276 38.10 -0.90 15.24
C LYS A 276 37.24 -0.67 16.50
N ASN A 277 37.88 -0.19 17.54
CA ASN A 277 37.26 0.36 18.74
C ASN A 277 37.55 1.87 18.85
N ILE A 278 36.89 2.55 19.79
CA ILE A 278 37.17 3.98 20.08
C ILE A 278 38.64 4.24 20.43
N LYS A 279 39.34 3.26 21.00
CA LYS A 279 40.78 3.34 21.33
C LYS A 279 41.66 3.53 20.09
N ASP A 280 41.21 3.05 18.92
CA ASP A 280 41.94 3.07 17.65
C ASP A 280 41.66 4.35 16.82
N LEU A 281 40.68 5.15 17.25
CA LEU A 281 40.36 6.44 16.64
C LEU A 281 41.28 7.55 17.15
N ASN A 282 41.50 8.60 16.34
CA ASN A 282 42.26 9.78 16.71
C ASN A 282 41.61 11.04 16.10
N ASN A 283 42.08 12.22 16.47
CA ASN A 283 41.57 13.50 15.93
C ASN A 283 41.61 13.66 14.40
N GLN A 284 42.34 12.84 13.65
CA GLN A 284 42.37 12.91 12.18
C GLN A 284 41.20 12.13 11.55
N ASN A 285 40.86 10.97 12.11
CA ASN A 285 39.85 10.06 11.57
C ASN A 285 38.48 10.11 12.29
N LEU A 286 38.42 10.64 13.52
CA LEU A 286 37.24 10.63 14.41
C LEU A 286 35.94 11.05 13.72
N ASN A 287 35.96 12.14 12.94
CA ASN A 287 34.77 12.68 12.27
C ASN A 287 34.00 11.64 11.46
N GLU A 288 34.71 10.69 10.82
CA GLU A 288 34.06 9.68 9.97
C GLU A 288 33.37 8.55 10.75
N TYR A 289 33.52 8.52 12.07
CA TYR A 289 32.91 7.55 12.97
C TYR A 289 31.97 8.22 13.98
N LEU A 290 31.71 9.53 13.86
CA LEU A 290 30.73 10.24 14.68
C LEU A 290 29.38 10.38 13.97
N ILE A 291 28.34 9.94 14.66
CA ILE A 291 26.95 10.26 14.33
C ILE A 291 26.55 11.42 15.25
N ILE A 292 26.37 12.60 14.66
CA ILE A 292 25.90 13.80 15.38
C ILE A 292 24.44 14.01 15.00
N THR A 293 23.54 13.95 15.98
CA THR A 293 22.10 14.16 15.77
C THR A 293 21.56 15.27 16.66
N THR A 294 20.38 15.78 16.35
CA THR A 294 19.62 16.72 17.17
C THR A 294 18.13 16.53 16.91
N ILE A 295 17.30 17.08 17.78
CA ILE A 295 15.87 17.24 17.53
C ILE A 295 15.65 18.63 16.92
N ASN A 296 14.88 18.71 15.84
CA ASN A 296 14.56 19.95 15.12
C ASN A 296 13.30 20.66 15.67
N SER A 297 12.87 21.74 15.02
CA SER A 297 11.69 22.51 15.43
C SER A 297 10.34 21.76 15.29
N SER A 298 10.26 20.68 14.49
CA SER A 298 9.09 19.79 14.37
C SER A 298 9.13 18.57 15.30
N GLY A 299 10.21 18.37 16.08
CA GLY A 299 10.37 17.21 16.97
C GLY A 299 10.99 15.98 16.30
N GLU A 300 11.50 16.10 15.09
CA GLU A 300 12.12 15.03 14.30
C GLU A 300 13.63 14.95 14.58
N GLU A 301 14.20 13.74 14.55
CA GLU A 301 15.66 13.55 14.67
C GLU A 301 16.36 13.87 13.33
N ILE A 302 17.24 14.86 13.36
CA ILE A 302 18.09 15.27 12.25
C ILE A 302 19.52 14.77 12.47
N ASN A 303 20.11 14.16 11.44
CA ASN A 303 21.54 13.85 11.38
C ASN A 303 22.33 15.07 10.85
N ILE A 304 23.02 15.76 11.75
CA ILE A 304 23.80 16.97 11.45
C ILE A 304 25.01 16.64 10.57
N SER A 305 25.68 15.50 10.77
CA SER A 305 26.81 15.08 9.92
C SER A 305 26.38 15.02 8.46
N LYS A 306 25.23 14.40 8.17
CA LYS A 306 24.64 14.33 6.82
C LYS A 306 24.16 15.69 6.30
N LEU A 307 23.69 16.61 7.16
CA LEU A 307 23.35 17.97 6.71
C LEU A 307 24.59 18.74 6.26
N ILE A 308 25.71 18.63 7.00
CA ILE A 308 26.98 19.28 6.64
C ILE A 308 27.55 18.72 5.32
N GLU A 309 27.40 17.41 5.08
CA GLU A 309 27.79 16.77 3.81
C GLU A 309 26.92 17.25 2.62
N ASN A 310 25.59 17.29 2.80
CA ASN A 310 24.66 17.56 1.70
C ASN A 310 24.33 19.05 1.47
N GLN A 311 24.54 19.91 2.46
CA GLN A 311 24.18 21.34 2.47
C GLN A 311 25.32 22.19 3.03
N SER A 312 26.54 21.93 2.55
CA SER A 312 27.81 22.53 3.01
C SER A 312 27.88 24.06 2.92
N PHE A 313 27.00 24.69 2.13
CA PHE A 313 26.82 26.14 2.07
C PHE A 313 26.20 26.70 3.36
N ASN A 314 25.13 26.08 3.86
CA ASN A 314 24.44 26.52 5.07
C ASN A 314 25.05 25.93 6.35
N TYR A 315 25.62 24.73 6.28
CA TYR A 315 26.12 23.99 7.45
C TYR A 315 27.56 23.54 7.24
N LYS A 316 28.46 23.94 8.14
CA LYS A 316 29.84 23.44 8.15
C LYS A 316 30.40 23.32 9.56
N TYR A 317 31.39 22.45 9.73
CA TYR A 317 32.23 22.52 10.93
C TYR A 317 33.21 23.69 10.80
N GLU A 318 33.43 24.46 11.88
CA GLU A 318 34.53 25.43 11.93
C GLU A 318 35.89 24.73 11.91
N TYR A 319 35.96 23.60 12.61
CA TYR A 319 37.06 22.65 12.62
C TYR A 319 36.47 21.24 12.78
N LYS A 320 37.07 20.23 12.13
CA LYS A 320 36.63 18.82 12.29
C LYS A 320 36.54 18.46 13.78
N PRO A 321 35.51 17.72 14.23
CA PRO A 321 35.38 17.26 15.61
C PRO A 321 36.65 16.59 16.14
N LYS A 322 37.02 16.93 17.38
CA LYS A 322 38.20 16.41 18.08
C LYS A 322 37.82 15.88 19.44
N PHE A 323 38.53 14.86 19.94
CA PHE A 323 38.45 14.48 21.34
C PHE A 323 38.87 15.63 22.25
N SER A 324 38.11 15.89 23.31
CA SER A 324 38.46 16.87 24.34
C SER A 324 39.68 16.41 25.17
N ASN A 325 39.95 15.11 25.18
CA ASN A 325 41.12 14.47 25.77
C ASN A 325 41.41 13.18 24.99
N GLU A 326 42.55 13.13 24.28
CA GLU A 326 42.97 12.00 23.43
C GLU A 326 43.32 10.72 24.22
N GLN A 327 43.63 10.81 25.52
CA GLN A 327 43.90 9.60 26.33
C GLN A 327 42.60 8.92 26.78
N LYS A 328 41.59 9.71 27.16
CA LYS A 328 40.30 9.19 27.65
C LYS A 328 39.30 8.88 26.55
N LYS A 329 39.25 9.71 25.49
CA LYS A 329 38.32 9.58 24.34
C LYS A 329 36.82 9.56 24.68
N GLU A 330 36.44 10.00 25.88
CA GLU A 330 35.05 10.00 26.38
C GLU A 330 34.17 11.15 25.81
N ASN A 331 34.80 12.25 25.41
CA ASN A 331 34.14 13.52 25.10
C ASN A 331 34.77 14.17 23.86
N VAL A 332 33.98 14.97 23.14
CA VAL A 332 34.44 15.73 21.97
C VAL A 332 34.20 17.24 22.12
N ASN A 333 35.06 17.99 21.42
CA ASN A 333 34.92 19.42 21.13
C ASN A 333 34.63 19.58 19.64
N LEU A 334 33.59 20.34 19.29
CA LEU A 334 33.32 20.76 17.91
C LEU A 334 32.50 22.06 17.88
N THR A 335 32.67 22.85 16.83
CA THR A 335 31.82 24.01 16.55
C THR A 335 31.12 23.82 15.21
N ILE A 336 29.79 23.90 15.21
CA ILE A 336 28.97 23.94 13.99
C ILE A 336 28.76 25.42 13.65
N ILE A 337 29.02 25.78 12.40
CA ILE A 337 28.65 27.06 11.81
C ILE A 337 27.39 26.85 10.98
N ILE A 338 26.36 27.65 11.27
CA ILE A 338 25.16 27.78 10.46
C ILE A 338 25.19 29.16 9.80
N SER A 339 25.28 29.18 8.47
CA SER A 339 25.22 30.39 7.64
C SER A 339 23.86 30.46 6.96
N TYR A 340 23.18 31.59 7.08
CA TYR A 340 21.91 31.84 6.40
C TYR A 340 21.72 33.32 6.10
N LYS A 341 20.85 33.60 5.13
CA LYS A 341 20.52 34.98 4.75
C LYS A 341 19.26 35.48 5.43
N LYS A 342 19.23 36.75 5.77
CA LYS A 342 18.04 37.42 6.29
C LYS A 342 17.99 38.85 5.77
N LYS A 343 16.79 39.36 5.59
CA LYS A 343 16.54 40.76 5.30
C LYS A 343 15.30 41.18 6.08
N ASP A 344 15.46 42.10 7.03
CA ASP A 344 14.31 42.75 7.65
C ASP A 344 13.72 43.82 6.72
N LEU A 345 12.44 44.12 6.90
CA LEU A 345 11.78 45.22 6.19
C LEU A 345 12.58 46.53 6.31
N ASN A 346 12.84 47.17 5.16
CA ASN A 346 13.61 48.41 5.03
C ASN A 346 15.08 48.35 5.49
N LYS A 347 15.66 47.17 5.73
CA LYS A 347 17.09 46.99 5.96
C LYS A 347 17.82 46.42 4.73
N ALA A 348 19.15 46.42 4.80
CA ALA A 348 19.98 45.67 3.86
C ALA A 348 19.81 44.15 4.05
N GLU A 349 20.24 43.38 3.04
CA GLU A 349 20.47 41.94 3.19
C GLU A 349 21.65 41.70 4.15
N GLU A 350 21.48 40.79 5.09
CA GLU A 350 22.48 40.36 6.07
C GLU A 350 22.76 38.86 5.90
N GLU A 351 24.04 38.48 5.88
CA GLU A 351 24.45 37.09 6.06
C GLU A 351 24.70 36.85 7.55
N VAL A 352 23.84 36.07 8.17
CA VAL A 352 23.92 35.75 9.60
C VAL A 352 24.72 34.46 9.77
N ILE A 353 25.74 34.52 10.62
CA ILE A 353 26.62 33.38 10.94
C ILE A 353 26.43 33.02 12.41
N GLN A 354 25.73 31.93 12.68
CA GLN A 354 25.52 31.41 14.02
C GLN A 354 26.53 30.29 14.33
N LYS A 355 27.23 30.39 15.46
CA LYS A 355 28.16 29.35 15.95
C LYS A 355 27.54 28.58 17.11
N ILE A 356 27.51 27.26 16.99
CA ILE A 356 27.09 26.33 18.05
C ILE A 356 28.32 25.58 18.53
N GLU A 357 28.91 26.07 19.62
CA GLU A 357 30.11 25.49 20.22
C GLU A 357 29.73 24.41 21.25
N LEU A 358 30.15 23.18 21.01
CA LEU A 358 29.96 22.02 21.88
C LEU A 358 31.31 21.64 22.50
N LEU A 359 31.55 22.09 23.73
CA LEU A 359 32.74 21.73 24.51
C LEU A 359 32.46 20.54 25.42
N ARG A 360 33.38 19.57 25.44
CA ARG A 360 33.33 18.37 26.31
C ARG A 360 31.99 17.62 26.23
N LYS A 361 31.37 17.56 25.05
CA LYS A 361 30.11 16.83 24.84
C LYS A 361 30.41 15.33 24.85
N SER A 362 29.75 14.59 25.73
CA SER A 362 29.96 13.16 25.90
C SER A 362 29.54 12.36 24.66
N ILE A 363 30.36 11.37 24.29
CA ILE A 363 30.03 10.39 23.25
C ILE A 363 29.18 9.29 23.89
N LYS A 364 27.88 9.25 23.56
CA LYS A 364 26.98 8.20 24.00
C LYS A 364 27.35 6.85 23.36
N ASN A 365 27.15 5.77 24.10
CA ASN A 365 27.33 4.38 23.65
C ASN A 365 28.74 4.12 23.07
N ASN A 366 29.77 4.69 23.70
CA ASN A 366 31.17 4.62 23.28
C ASN A 366 31.83 3.22 23.33
N ASN A 367 31.17 2.23 23.96
CA ASN A 367 31.60 0.84 23.99
C ASN A 367 30.75 -0.03 23.05
N ILE A 368 31.40 -0.95 22.34
CA ILE A 368 30.78 -1.95 21.48
C ILE A 368 30.83 -3.28 22.23
N LYS A 369 29.67 -3.87 22.52
CA LYS A 369 29.58 -5.17 23.20
C LYS A 369 29.79 -6.30 22.21
N GLU A 370 30.33 -7.41 22.67
CA GLU A 370 30.55 -8.63 21.89
C GLU A 370 29.26 -9.11 21.23
N LYS A 371 28.12 -9.01 21.94
CA LYS A 371 26.80 -9.29 21.35
C LYS A 371 26.47 -8.37 20.16
N GLU A 372 26.75 -7.06 20.24
CA GLU A 372 26.48 -6.12 19.14
C GLU A 372 27.31 -6.45 17.90
N ILE A 373 28.55 -6.96 18.09
CA ILE A 373 29.39 -7.48 17.01
C ILE A 373 28.77 -8.74 16.40
N LEU A 374 28.36 -9.72 17.21
CA LEU A 374 27.72 -10.95 16.72
C LEU A 374 26.39 -10.65 15.99
N ASP A 375 25.57 -9.74 16.52
CA ASP A 375 24.32 -9.28 15.91
C ASP A 375 24.57 -8.58 14.55
N TYR A 376 25.66 -7.81 14.42
CA TYR A 376 26.07 -7.22 13.14
C TYR A 376 26.55 -8.28 12.14
N ILE A 377 27.37 -9.25 12.58
CA ILE A 377 27.92 -10.32 11.73
C ILE A 377 26.80 -11.22 11.22
N ILE A 378 25.85 -11.64 12.07
CA ILE A 378 24.78 -12.55 11.64
C ILE A 378 23.89 -11.92 10.55
N ASP A 379 23.64 -10.61 10.65
CA ASP A 379 22.89 -9.86 9.63
C ASP A 379 23.69 -9.72 8.33
N ASN A 380 24.92 -9.20 8.42
CA ASN A 380 25.62 -8.59 7.28
C ASN A 380 26.77 -9.42 6.69
N SER A 381 27.24 -10.48 7.35
CA SER A 381 28.44 -11.25 6.96
C SER A 381 28.19 -12.72 6.65
N ILE A 382 26.97 -13.22 6.85
CA ILE A 382 26.61 -14.61 6.56
C ILE A 382 26.25 -14.74 5.07
N THR A 383 26.97 -15.61 4.37
CA THR A 383 26.79 -15.88 2.93
C THR A 383 26.22 -17.28 2.71
N THR A 384 25.31 -17.44 1.75
CA THR A 384 24.76 -18.74 1.36
C THR A 384 25.73 -19.49 0.44
N ILE A 385 25.96 -20.77 0.72
CA ILE A 385 26.78 -21.64 -0.12
C ILE A 385 25.95 -22.07 -1.34
N ALA A 386 26.49 -21.89 -2.53
CA ALA A 386 25.82 -22.29 -3.77
C ALA A 386 25.91 -23.82 -3.95
N HIS A 387 24.79 -24.50 -3.72
CA HIS A 387 24.63 -25.93 -3.99
C HIS A 387 23.49 -26.17 -4.98
N ASN A 388 23.68 -27.07 -5.94
CA ASN A 388 22.57 -27.62 -6.69
C ASN A 388 21.90 -28.71 -5.84
N LEU A 389 20.77 -28.36 -5.21
CA LEU A 389 20.01 -29.25 -4.32
C LEU A 389 18.72 -29.78 -4.97
N SER A 390 18.50 -29.48 -6.25
CA SER A 390 17.26 -29.84 -6.98
C SER A 390 16.99 -31.34 -7.09
N ASN A 391 18.01 -32.17 -6.85
CA ASN A 391 17.90 -33.63 -6.87
C ASN A 391 17.72 -34.26 -5.48
N LYS A 392 17.84 -33.50 -4.38
CA LYS A 392 17.71 -34.00 -3.00
C LYS A 392 16.36 -33.64 -2.40
N PHE A 393 15.73 -34.57 -1.68
CA PHE A 393 14.57 -34.23 -0.85
C PHE A 393 14.99 -33.45 0.41
N PRO A 394 14.18 -32.48 0.89
CA PRO A 394 14.39 -31.81 2.17
C PRO A 394 14.62 -32.75 3.37
N SER A 395 13.90 -33.87 3.48
CA SER A 395 14.09 -34.85 4.55
C SER A 395 15.47 -35.53 4.54
N ALA A 396 16.23 -35.52 3.45
CA ALA A 396 17.60 -36.04 3.43
C ALA A 396 18.53 -35.32 4.43
N PHE A 397 18.17 -34.11 4.86
CA PHE A 397 18.89 -33.33 5.87
C PHE A 397 18.44 -33.60 7.32
N LEU A 398 17.30 -34.28 7.55
CA LEU A 398 16.78 -34.53 8.90
C LEU A 398 17.68 -35.47 9.69
N LYS A 399 18.14 -36.60 9.14
CA LYS A 399 19.01 -37.53 9.86
C LYS A 399 20.35 -36.90 10.25
N PRO A 400 21.14 -36.29 9.34
CA PRO A 400 22.37 -35.59 9.72
C PRO A 400 22.17 -34.51 10.79
N PHE A 401 21.05 -33.77 10.71
CA PHE A 401 20.69 -32.80 11.74
C PHE A 401 20.28 -33.47 13.06
N ASN A 402 19.57 -34.60 13.03
CA ASN A 402 19.16 -35.31 14.24
C ASN A 402 20.35 -35.91 15.00
N ASP A 403 21.33 -36.45 14.27
CA ASP A 403 22.55 -37.04 14.83
C ASP A 403 23.51 -35.99 15.40
N SER A 404 23.66 -34.84 14.73
CA SER A 404 24.68 -33.83 15.07
C SER A 404 24.16 -32.55 15.74
N LYS A 405 22.86 -32.26 15.62
CA LYS A 405 22.20 -30.97 15.91
C LYS A 405 22.86 -29.77 15.22
N LYS A 406 23.46 -30.00 14.04
CA LYS A 406 24.07 -28.97 13.18
C LYS A 406 23.52 -29.07 11.75
N ILE A 407 23.26 -27.91 11.14
CA ILE A 407 22.75 -27.78 9.79
C ILE A 407 23.27 -26.52 9.07
N ALA A 408 23.57 -25.44 9.79
CA ALA A 408 24.00 -24.16 9.23
C ALA A 408 25.21 -24.31 8.29
N TYR A 409 26.24 -25.06 8.70
CA TYR A 409 27.44 -25.31 7.88
C TYR A 409 27.18 -26.00 6.53
N PHE A 410 26.01 -26.63 6.30
CA PHE A 410 25.65 -27.18 4.99
C PHE A 410 25.15 -26.12 3.99
N PHE A 411 24.67 -24.97 4.48
CA PHE A 411 23.98 -23.98 3.65
C PHE A 411 24.58 -22.59 3.71
N ILE A 412 25.37 -22.27 4.75
CA ILE A 412 25.96 -20.95 4.96
C ILE A 412 27.41 -20.99 5.43
N LYS A 413 28.13 -19.92 5.11
CA LYS A 413 29.48 -19.63 5.57
C LYS A 413 29.50 -18.32 6.37
N ASN A 414 30.41 -18.25 7.34
CA ASN A 414 30.73 -17.02 8.06
C ASN A 414 32.19 -16.63 7.76
N ASP A 415 32.41 -15.73 6.80
CA ASP A 415 33.76 -15.24 6.46
C ASP A 415 34.41 -14.42 7.60
N ASN A 416 33.63 -14.05 8.63
CA ASN A 416 34.09 -13.36 9.83
C ASN A 416 34.21 -14.28 11.07
N GLU A 417 34.30 -15.61 10.90
CA GLU A 417 34.45 -16.55 12.03
C GLU A 417 35.62 -16.20 12.97
N ASN A 418 36.73 -15.70 12.42
CA ASN A 418 37.94 -15.31 13.16
C ASN A 418 37.91 -13.82 13.62
N TYR A 419 36.74 -13.19 13.75
CA TYR A 419 36.63 -11.76 14.11
C TYR A 419 37.37 -11.41 15.42
N PHE A 420 37.24 -12.25 16.44
CA PHE A 420 37.83 -12.04 17.77
C PHE A 420 39.22 -12.68 17.95
N GLY A 421 39.76 -13.31 16.89
CA GLY A 421 40.98 -14.12 16.94
C GLY A 421 40.74 -15.56 16.50
N THR A 422 41.66 -16.45 16.87
CA THR A 422 41.69 -17.87 16.48
C THR A 422 41.55 -18.79 17.69
N GLY A 423 41.42 -20.11 17.45
CA GLY A 423 41.28 -21.11 18.52
C GLY A 423 39.91 -21.04 19.20
N GLU A 424 39.90 -20.99 20.54
CA GLU A 424 38.65 -20.86 21.33
C GLU A 424 37.88 -19.56 21.05
N LYS A 425 38.52 -18.58 20.40
CA LYS A 425 37.92 -17.27 20.07
C LYS A 425 37.17 -17.23 18.73
N ILE A 426 37.01 -18.38 18.08
CA ILE A 426 36.28 -18.48 16.80
C ILE A 426 34.77 -18.41 17.05
N ILE A 427 34.06 -17.68 16.19
CA ILE A 427 32.59 -17.61 16.19
C ILE A 427 32.03 -18.90 15.56
N GLN A 428 31.20 -19.61 16.31
CA GLN A 428 30.56 -20.85 15.92
C GLN A 428 29.07 -20.65 15.66
N PHE A 429 28.44 -21.50 14.85
CA PHE A 429 26.97 -21.62 14.84
C PHE A 429 26.49 -22.33 16.12
N SER A 430 25.32 -21.91 16.64
CA SER A 430 24.67 -22.52 17.81
C SER A 430 23.15 -22.45 17.71
N ASP A 431 22.48 -23.16 18.63
CA ASP A 431 21.03 -23.09 18.84
C ASP A 431 20.25 -23.35 17.54
N GLU A 432 20.75 -24.31 16.76
CA GLU A 432 20.32 -24.59 15.41
C GLU A 432 19.00 -25.38 15.40
N SER A 433 18.08 -25.01 14.51
CA SER A 433 16.84 -25.76 14.27
C SER A 433 16.64 -25.98 12.77
N LEU A 434 15.93 -27.07 12.42
CA LEU A 434 15.59 -27.43 11.05
C LEU A 434 14.11 -27.81 10.96
N LYS A 435 13.43 -27.29 9.94
CA LYS A 435 12.12 -27.73 9.45
C LYS A 435 12.24 -28.05 7.97
N VAL A 436 11.56 -29.09 7.52
CA VAL A 436 11.60 -29.56 6.14
C VAL A 436 10.18 -29.72 5.61
N ASP A 437 9.98 -29.38 4.34
CA ASP A 437 8.73 -29.56 3.63
C ASP A 437 9.02 -30.27 2.30
N ASP A 438 8.89 -31.60 2.32
CA ASP A 438 9.12 -32.46 1.16
C ASP A 438 8.04 -32.28 0.09
N PHE A 439 6.85 -31.81 0.46
CA PHE A 439 5.77 -31.53 -0.49
C PHE A 439 6.11 -30.30 -1.34
N GLU A 440 6.55 -29.22 -0.69
CA GLU A 440 6.93 -27.98 -1.36
C GLU A 440 8.38 -27.95 -1.86
N GLY A 441 9.23 -28.91 -1.49
CA GLY A 441 10.64 -28.94 -1.89
C GLY A 441 11.42 -27.80 -1.23
N LYS A 442 11.20 -27.61 0.08
CA LYS A 442 11.74 -26.51 0.88
C LYS A 442 12.31 -27.00 2.20
N LEU A 443 13.25 -26.25 2.75
CA LEU A 443 13.65 -26.36 4.15
C LEU A 443 13.89 -24.98 4.75
N LYS A 444 13.62 -24.85 6.05
CA LYS A 444 13.87 -23.65 6.84
C LYS A 444 14.77 -24.04 7.99
N PHE A 445 15.85 -23.30 8.20
CA PHE A 445 16.71 -23.50 9.36
C PHE A 445 16.96 -22.19 10.09
N SER A 446 16.99 -22.24 11.42
CA SER A 446 17.37 -21.13 12.27
C SER A 446 18.69 -21.41 12.96
N PHE A 447 19.45 -20.37 13.27
CA PHE A 447 20.72 -20.49 14.00
C PHE A 447 21.07 -19.16 14.69
N ASN A 448 21.98 -19.25 15.64
CA ASN A 448 22.63 -18.12 16.30
C ASN A 448 24.14 -18.19 16.04
N LEU A 449 24.84 -17.07 16.28
CA LEU A 449 26.29 -17.01 16.39
C LEU A 449 26.69 -17.01 17.86
N LYS A 450 27.59 -17.92 18.22
CA LYS A 450 28.15 -18.07 19.56
C LYS A 450 29.65 -17.79 19.56
N TYR A 451 30.10 -17.08 20.59
CA TYR A 451 31.51 -16.81 20.86
C TYR A 451 31.78 -17.03 22.36
N GLN A 452 32.97 -17.54 22.69
CA GLN A 452 33.41 -17.73 24.07
C GLN A 452 34.71 -16.97 24.34
N ASN A 453 34.76 -16.27 25.48
CA ASN A 453 35.97 -15.59 25.96
C ASN A 453 36.00 -15.62 27.48
N GLU A 454 37.12 -16.05 28.07
CA GLU A 454 37.33 -16.04 29.53
C GLU A 454 36.17 -16.71 30.30
N GLY A 455 35.67 -17.84 29.78
CA GLY A 455 34.55 -18.60 30.35
C GLY A 455 33.15 -17.99 30.14
N LYS A 456 33.04 -16.78 29.57
CA LYS A 456 31.75 -16.16 29.23
C LYS A 456 31.32 -16.56 27.83
N THR A 457 30.05 -16.90 27.68
CA THR A 457 29.42 -17.18 26.38
C THR A 457 28.59 -15.98 25.94
N PHE A 458 28.81 -15.54 24.71
CA PHE A 458 28.03 -14.51 24.04
C PHE A 458 27.29 -15.14 22.87
N ILE A 459 26.00 -14.79 22.71
CA ILE A 459 25.11 -15.34 21.69
C ILE A 459 24.41 -14.16 21.00
N SER A 460 24.39 -14.16 19.67
CA SER A 460 23.62 -13.20 18.87
C SER A 460 22.11 -13.39 19.04
N LYS A 461 21.32 -12.52 18.42
CA LYS A 461 19.96 -12.85 17.97
C LYS A 461 19.96 -14.04 16.99
N SER A 462 18.82 -14.70 16.86
CA SER A 462 18.65 -15.79 15.89
C SER A 462 18.41 -15.23 14.47
N LYS A 463 18.81 -15.97 13.45
CA LYS A 463 18.50 -15.72 12.04
C LYS A 463 17.91 -16.99 11.43
N GLU A 464 16.84 -16.84 10.66
CA GLU A 464 16.19 -17.91 9.90
C GLU A 464 16.51 -17.75 8.41
N ILE A 465 16.72 -18.87 7.72
CA ILE A 465 16.97 -18.94 6.28
C ILE A 465 16.09 -20.04 5.67
N GLU A 466 15.38 -19.70 4.60
CA GLU A 466 14.61 -20.65 3.79
C GLU A 466 15.41 -21.01 2.53
N ILE A 467 15.68 -22.30 2.32
CA ILE A 467 16.21 -22.84 1.07
C ILE A 467 15.04 -23.41 0.27
N ASN A 468 14.95 -22.98 -0.99
CA ASN A 468 13.91 -23.35 -1.94
C ASN A 468 14.50 -24.21 -3.08
N ASN A 469 13.63 -24.74 -3.95
CA ASN A 469 13.99 -25.51 -5.15
C ASN A 469 14.74 -26.81 -4.86
N LEU A 470 14.46 -27.46 -3.72
CA LEU A 470 14.80 -28.86 -3.51
C LEU A 470 13.81 -29.77 -4.26
N LYS A 471 14.13 -31.07 -4.32
CA LYS A 471 13.24 -32.06 -4.93
C LYS A 471 11.91 -32.15 -4.16
N LYS A 472 10.79 -32.18 -4.88
CA LYS A 472 9.44 -32.36 -4.32
C LYS A 472 9.03 -33.82 -4.36
N ILE A 473 8.39 -34.31 -3.29
CA ILE A 473 7.69 -35.60 -3.29
C ILE A 473 6.33 -35.43 -3.98
N THR A 474 6.10 -36.18 -5.05
CA THR A 474 4.86 -36.18 -5.82
C THR A 474 4.04 -37.45 -5.58
N SER A 475 2.76 -37.42 -5.98
CA SER A 475 1.91 -38.62 -6.09
C SER A 475 2.60 -39.74 -6.85
N ASP A 476 3.24 -39.40 -7.98
CA ASP A 476 3.83 -40.37 -8.89
C ASP A 476 5.07 -41.03 -8.27
N TYR A 477 5.85 -40.27 -7.49
CA TYR A 477 6.97 -40.82 -6.74
C TYR A 477 6.50 -41.77 -5.62
N LEU A 478 5.42 -41.41 -4.93
CA LEU A 478 4.82 -42.22 -3.88
C LEU A 478 3.97 -43.40 -4.40
N SER A 479 3.58 -43.41 -5.68
CA SER A 479 2.86 -44.53 -6.31
C SER A 479 3.66 -45.83 -6.35
N ASN A 480 4.96 -45.77 -6.03
CA ASN A 480 5.82 -46.93 -5.78
C ASN A 480 5.39 -47.76 -4.56
N PHE A 481 4.59 -47.21 -3.63
CA PHE A 481 3.94 -48.00 -2.58
C PHE A 481 2.73 -48.76 -3.14
N GLN A 482 2.63 -50.05 -2.81
CA GLN A 482 1.51 -50.89 -3.20
C GLN A 482 1.24 -51.99 -2.16
N LEU A 483 -0.02 -52.39 -2.03
CA LEU A 483 -0.39 -53.59 -1.29
C LEU A 483 -0.37 -54.82 -2.21
N ILE A 484 0.15 -55.93 -1.71
CA ILE A 484 0.09 -57.23 -2.38
C ILE A 484 -0.64 -58.25 -1.49
N PHE A 485 -1.33 -59.20 -2.11
CA PHE A 485 -1.94 -60.31 -1.40
C PHE A 485 -0.88 -61.30 -0.89
N ASN A 486 -1.03 -61.73 0.37
CA ASN A 486 -0.12 -62.67 1.00
C ASN A 486 -0.51 -64.12 0.63
N SER A 487 -0.17 -64.55 -0.59
CA SER A 487 -0.56 -65.85 -1.17
C SER A 487 -0.16 -67.09 -0.34
N THR A 488 0.89 -66.98 0.47
CA THR A 488 1.34 -68.06 1.37
C THR A 488 0.52 -68.19 2.65
N SER A 489 -0.35 -67.22 2.96
CA SER A 489 -1.19 -67.19 4.17
C SER A 489 -2.38 -68.15 4.09
N GLU A 490 -2.47 -69.07 5.04
CA GLU A 490 -3.65 -69.93 5.26
C GLU A 490 -4.95 -69.12 5.39
N LYS A 491 -4.90 -67.97 6.07
CA LYS A 491 -6.06 -67.08 6.23
C LYS A 491 -6.49 -66.49 4.89
N PHE A 492 -5.54 -66.06 4.05
CA PHE A 492 -5.84 -65.55 2.72
C PHE A 492 -6.43 -66.64 1.82
N LYS A 493 -5.82 -67.83 1.76
CA LYS A 493 -6.36 -68.99 1.01
C LYS A 493 -7.81 -69.31 1.42
N THR A 494 -8.07 -69.31 2.74
CA THR A 494 -9.41 -69.56 3.29
C THR A 494 -10.43 -68.50 2.85
N ILE A 495 -10.03 -67.22 2.79
CA ILE A 495 -10.90 -66.12 2.32
C ILE A 495 -11.15 -66.26 0.81
N THR A 496 -10.11 -66.54 0.01
CA THR A 496 -10.22 -66.72 -1.44
C THR A 496 -11.10 -67.91 -1.82
N ASN A 497 -11.05 -69.01 -1.09
CA ASN A 497 -11.98 -70.13 -1.27
C ASN A 497 -13.43 -69.71 -0.95
N LYS A 498 -13.66 -68.94 0.11
CA LYS A 498 -15.00 -68.38 0.42
C LYS A 498 -15.47 -67.36 -0.62
N MET A 499 -14.57 -66.64 -1.30
CA MET A 499 -14.91 -65.79 -2.45
C MET A 499 -15.36 -66.63 -3.63
N LYS A 500 -14.63 -67.71 -3.95
CA LYS A 500 -15.01 -68.67 -4.99
C LYS A 500 -16.40 -69.26 -4.73
N ASP A 501 -16.65 -69.76 -3.52
CA ASP A 501 -17.92 -70.44 -3.19
C ASP A 501 -19.15 -69.52 -3.30
N ASP A 502 -19.01 -68.25 -2.92
CA ASP A 502 -20.10 -67.28 -3.01
C ASP A 502 -20.24 -66.70 -4.43
N TYR A 503 -19.13 -66.57 -5.17
CA TYR A 503 -19.16 -66.23 -6.59
C TYR A 503 -19.87 -67.32 -7.41
N LEU A 504 -19.59 -68.61 -7.16
CA LEU A 504 -20.26 -69.71 -7.86
C LEU A 504 -21.77 -69.74 -7.63
N LYS A 505 -22.25 -69.23 -6.49
CA LYS A 505 -23.69 -69.11 -6.18
C LYS A 505 -24.34 -67.87 -6.76
N ASN A 506 -23.66 -66.71 -6.68
CA ASN A 506 -24.28 -65.40 -6.89
C ASN A 506 -23.71 -64.59 -8.06
N GLN A 507 -22.65 -65.08 -8.71
CA GLN A 507 -21.85 -64.40 -9.75
C GLN A 507 -21.34 -62.99 -9.34
N ASN A 508 -21.24 -62.73 -8.04
CA ASN A 508 -20.84 -61.45 -7.47
C ASN A 508 -20.26 -61.63 -6.05
N LEU A 509 -19.54 -60.63 -5.54
CA LEU A 509 -18.94 -60.61 -4.20
C LEU A 509 -19.56 -59.48 -3.34
N ASP A 510 -19.89 -59.77 -2.08
CA ASP A 510 -20.21 -58.73 -1.10
C ASP A 510 -18.93 -57.98 -0.69
N SER A 511 -18.70 -56.86 -1.36
CA SER A 511 -17.58 -55.95 -1.12
C SER A 511 -17.35 -55.63 0.36
N LYS A 512 -18.40 -55.33 1.15
CA LYS A 512 -18.25 -54.96 2.57
C LYS A 512 -17.79 -56.15 3.41
N LYS A 513 -18.41 -57.32 3.21
CA LYS A 513 -18.00 -58.57 3.85
C LYS A 513 -16.55 -58.92 3.55
N TYR A 514 -16.12 -58.82 2.29
CA TYR A 514 -14.78 -59.23 1.90
C TYR A 514 -13.68 -58.24 2.24
N ILE A 515 -13.95 -56.92 2.27
CA ILE A 515 -13.04 -55.95 2.88
C ILE A 515 -12.76 -56.36 4.32
N ALA A 516 -13.80 -56.48 5.16
CA ALA A 516 -13.63 -56.78 6.59
C ALA A 516 -12.86 -58.10 6.84
N LEU A 517 -13.06 -59.12 6.00
CA LEU A 517 -12.32 -60.38 6.07
C LEU A 517 -10.84 -60.24 5.67
N LEU A 518 -10.55 -59.50 4.59
CA LEU A 518 -9.19 -59.28 4.10
C LEU A 518 -8.39 -58.36 5.02
N THR A 519 -8.98 -57.26 5.48
CA THR A 519 -8.29 -56.24 6.28
C THR A 519 -8.25 -56.59 7.76
N ASN A 520 -9.23 -57.37 8.25
CA ASN A 520 -9.47 -57.58 9.68
C ASN A 520 -9.73 -56.26 10.44
N THR A 521 -10.27 -55.24 9.76
CA THR A 521 -10.63 -53.93 10.32
C THR A 521 -12.10 -53.62 10.12
N THR A 522 -12.71 -52.91 11.07
CA THR A 522 -14.15 -52.57 11.08
C THR A 522 -14.46 -51.18 10.51
N ASN A 523 -13.44 -50.32 10.37
CA ASN A 523 -13.53 -48.96 9.86
C ASN A 523 -13.00 -48.81 8.42
N ASN A 524 -12.71 -49.91 7.72
CA ASN A 524 -12.09 -49.94 6.38
C ASN A 524 -10.74 -49.22 6.27
N GLU A 525 -10.05 -48.95 7.39
CA GLU A 525 -8.71 -48.34 7.37
C GLU A 525 -7.70 -49.25 8.04
N HIS A 526 -6.47 -49.27 7.53
CA HIS A 526 -5.35 -49.96 8.19
C HIS A 526 -4.05 -49.17 8.03
N ILE A 527 -3.46 -48.77 9.17
CA ILE A 527 -2.13 -48.16 9.23
C ILE A 527 -1.09 -49.26 9.05
N PHE A 528 -0.31 -49.21 7.97
CA PHE A 528 0.78 -50.16 7.70
C PHE A 528 2.13 -49.65 8.23
N LEU A 529 2.33 -48.33 8.22
CA LEU A 529 3.54 -47.68 8.69
C LEU A 529 3.19 -46.50 9.59
N ARG A 530 3.90 -46.36 10.71
CA ARG A 530 3.78 -45.21 11.61
C ARG A 530 5.14 -44.82 12.16
N ASN A 531 5.50 -43.55 12.06
CA ASN A 531 6.66 -43.02 12.74
C ASN A 531 6.39 -42.99 14.26
N ASN A 532 7.15 -43.78 15.03
CA ASN A 532 7.04 -43.87 16.47
C ASN A 532 8.15 -43.05 17.13
N LYS A 533 7.82 -41.80 17.45
CA LYS A 533 8.69 -40.85 18.16
C LYS A 533 8.59 -41.06 19.67
N ASP A 534 9.34 -42.03 20.20
CA ASP A 534 9.53 -42.18 21.65
C ASP A 534 10.75 -41.36 22.12
N ILE A 535 10.85 -41.07 23.40
CA ILE A 535 11.85 -40.16 23.99
C ILE A 535 13.29 -40.67 23.78
N GLN A 536 13.47 -41.98 23.56
CA GLN A 536 14.79 -42.61 23.38
C GLN A 536 15.05 -43.16 21.97
N ASN A 537 14.03 -43.45 21.17
CA ASN A 537 14.15 -44.03 19.83
C ASN A 537 13.14 -43.40 18.85
N ASN A 538 13.59 -43.18 17.62
CA ASN A 538 12.77 -42.74 16.49
C ASN A 538 12.84 -43.84 15.43
N GLU A 539 11.77 -44.63 15.28
CA GLU A 539 11.71 -45.77 14.35
C GLU A 539 10.35 -45.86 13.66
N LEU A 540 10.32 -46.36 12.44
CA LEU A 540 9.10 -46.60 11.67
C LEU A 540 8.48 -47.96 12.04
N GLU A 541 7.44 -47.91 12.86
CA GLU A 541 6.63 -49.06 13.27
C GLU A 541 5.94 -49.68 12.05
N ILE A 542 6.23 -50.95 11.76
CA ILE A 542 5.61 -51.72 10.67
C ILE A 542 4.49 -52.57 11.24
N ARG A 543 3.27 -52.38 10.73
CA ARG A 543 2.07 -53.12 11.09
C ARG A 543 1.70 -54.06 9.94
N GLU A 544 1.75 -55.36 10.21
CA GLU A 544 1.53 -56.39 9.21
C GLU A 544 0.10 -56.95 9.26
N LEU A 545 -0.49 -57.21 8.08
CA LEU A 545 -1.72 -57.98 7.97
C LEU A 545 -1.42 -59.41 7.51
N PRO A 546 -2.16 -60.42 8.03
CA PRO A 546 -1.98 -61.80 7.60
C PRO A 546 -2.32 -62.02 6.12
N ASN A 547 -3.16 -61.16 5.53
CA ASN A 547 -3.68 -61.31 4.16
C ASN A 547 -3.05 -60.34 3.14
N LEU A 548 -2.43 -59.26 3.61
CA LEU A 548 -1.93 -58.15 2.79
C LEU A 548 -0.55 -57.72 3.29
N LYS A 549 0.38 -57.48 2.38
CA LYS A 549 1.71 -56.92 2.68
C LYS A 549 1.88 -55.60 1.96
N LEU A 550 2.53 -54.64 2.63
CA LEU A 550 3.00 -53.41 1.99
C LEU A 550 4.35 -53.69 1.30
N ASN A 551 4.40 -53.40 0.00
CA ASN A 551 5.62 -53.37 -0.78
C ASN A 551 5.91 -51.94 -1.24
N ALA A 552 7.18 -51.67 -1.54
CA ALA A 552 7.66 -50.44 -2.14
C ALA A 552 8.61 -50.78 -3.30
N LEU A 553 8.37 -50.24 -4.49
CA LEU A 553 9.13 -50.52 -5.72
C LEU A 553 9.32 -52.04 -5.96
N GLY A 554 8.24 -52.81 -5.80
CA GLY A 554 8.25 -54.27 -5.94
C GLY A 554 8.88 -55.07 -4.79
N LYS A 555 9.59 -54.42 -3.85
CA LYS A 555 10.28 -55.07 -2.72
C LYS A 555 9.45 -55.06 -1.43
N PRO A 556 9.67 -55.99 -0.49
CA PRO A 556 9.15 -55.89 0.87
C PRO A 556 9.55 -54.57 1.53
N ILE A 557 8.63 -53.90 2.23
CA ILE A 557 8.88 -52.58 2.83
C ILE A 557 10.12 -52.51 3.73
N LYS A 558 10.44 -53.60 4.45
CA LYS A 558 11.61 -53.74 5.32
C LYS A 558 12.96 -53.57 4.59
N GLU A 559 13.02 -53.85 3.28
CA GLU A 559 14.25 -53.68 2.49
C GLU A 559 14.49 -52.23 2.06
N VAL A 560 13.44 -51.43 2.03
CA VAL A 560 13.41 -50.03 1.54
C VAL A 560 13.61 -49.04 2.69
N ILE A 561 13.24 -49.43 3.91
CA ILE A 561 13.56 -48.67 5.12
C ILE A 561 15.07 -48.75 5.39
N LYS A 562 15.65 -47.62 5.81
CA LYS A 562 17.04 -47.42 6.23
C LYS A 562 17.05 -46.63 7.53
N ASP A 563 18.04 -46.88 8.37
CA ASP A 563 18.35 -46.04 9.55
C ASP A 563 17.13 -45.71 10.43
N GLY A 564 16.28 -46.70 10.69
CA GLY A 564 15.08 -46.58 11.52
C GLY A 564 13.89 -45.89 10.86
N VAL A 565 14.08 -44.74 10.21
CA VAL A 565 12.97 -43.90 9.69
C VAL A 565 13.09 -43.42 8.23
N ILE A 566 14.23 -43.61 7.58
CA ILE A 566 14.41 -43.19 6.19
C ILE A 566 13.78 -44.23 5.25
N ILE A 567 13.11 -43.76 4.21
CA ILE A 567 12.66 -44.56 3.07
C ILE A 567 13.49 -44.16 1.85
N ASN A 568 14.03 -45.16 1.15
CA ASN A 568 14.81 -44.96 -0.06
C ASN A 568 14.45 -46.01 -1.13
N PHE A 569 13.74 -45.58 -2.17
CA PHE A 569 13.30 -46.48 -3.25
C PHE A 569 14.44 -46.88 -4.20
N SER A 570 15.34 -45.95 -4.53
CA SER A 570 16.34 -46.10 -5.60
C SER A 570 17.69 -46.68 -5.12
N GLY A 571 17.97 -46.58 -3.82
CA GLY A 571 19.30 -46.85 -3.24
C GLY A 571 20.26 -45.66 -3.30
N ASN A 572 19.84 -44.50 -3.81
CA ASN A 572 20.64 -43.26 -3.82
C ASN A 572 20.36 -42.44 -2.56
N GLU A 573 21.38 -42.01 -1.81
CA GLU A 573 21.21 -41.20 -0.59
C GLU A 573 20.50 -39.86 -0.85
N ASP A 574 20.55 -39.33 -2.07
CA ASP A 574 19.82 -38.11 -2.47
C ASP A 574 18.29 -38.31 -2.50
N ASP A 575 17.82 -39.55 -2.63
CA ASP A 575 16.41 -39.94 -2.63
C ASP A 575 15.86 -40.30 -1.24
N ASN A 576 16.65 -40.09 -0.17
CA ASN A 576 16.23 -40.32 1.20
C ASN A 576 15.10 -39.36 1.62
N PHE A 577 13.97 -39.90 2.08
CA PHE A 577 12.89 -39.12 2.70
C PHE A 577 12.32 -39.83 3.94
N GLU A 578 11.56 -39.11 4.76
CA GLU A 578 10.84 -39.68 5.91
C GLU A 578 9.33 -39.59 5.69
N ILE A 579 8.57 -40.54 6.22
CA ILE A 579 7.10 -40.44 6.37
C ILE A 579 6.72 -40.34 7.84
N ASN A 580 5.60 -39.69 8.12
CA ASN A 580 4.97 -39.68 9.44
C ASN A 580 4.04 -40.90 9.61
N TYR A 581 3.28 -41.27 8.57
CA TYR A 581 2.53 -42.53 8.50
C TYR A 581 2.09 -42.86 7.08
N LEU A 582 1.74 -44.13 6.85
CA LEU A 582 1.05 -44.63 5.66
C LEU A 582 -0.07 -45.57 6.11
N PHE A 583 -1.29 -45.27 5.68
CA PHE A 583 -2.45 -46.15 5.85
C PHE A 583 -3.18 -46.37 4.53
N ALA A 584 -3.97 -47.45 4.46
CA ALA A 584 -4.86 -47.71 3.34
C ALA A 584 -6.32 -47.56 3.78
N ASN A 585 -7.12 -46.87 2.98
CA ASN A 585 -8.58 -46.77 3.09
C ASN A 585 -9.22 -47.63 1.99
N PHE A 586 -9.77 -48.79 2.37
CA PHE A 586 -10.28 -49.80 1.45
C PHE A 586 -11.68 -49.45 0.95
N LYS A 587 -11.84 -49.37 -0.39
CA LYS A 587 -13.07 -48.88 -1.03
C LYS A 587 -14.03 -50.01 -1.38
N ASN A 588 -13.59 -50.93 -2.23
CA ASN A 588 -14.38 -52.09 -2.64
C ASN A 588 -13.51 -53.31 -2.98
N VAL A 589 -14.16 -54.48 -2.95
CA VAL A 589 -13.71 -55.68 -3.65
C VAL A 589 -14.70 -55.94 -4.78
N GLU A 590 -14.19 -56.12 -6.00
CA GLU A 590 -15.00 -56.31 -7.20
C GLU A 590 -14.39 -57.37 -8.14
N ILE A 591 -15.23 -57.96 -9.00
CA ILE A 591 -14.77 -58.83 -10.08
C ILE A 591 -14.25 -57.95 -11.21
N ASP A 592 -12.99 -58.13 -11.60
CA ASP A 592 -12.34 -57.36 -12.67
C ASP A 592 -12.69 -57.95 -14.04
N ARG A 593 -12.42 -59.25 -14.21
CA ARG A 593 -12.63 -59.98 -15.47
C ARG A 593 -12.61 -61.48 -15.27
N ILE A 594 -13.08 -62.20 -16.27
CA ILE A 594 -13.14 -63.66 -16.33
C ILE A 594 -12.37 -64.09 -17.58
N GLU A 595 -11.39 -64.99 -17.42
CA GLU A 595 -10.60 -65.55 -18.51
C GLU A 595 -10.54 -67.06 -18.33
N GLU A 596 -11.04 -67.83 -19.31
CA GLU A 596 -11.10 -69.30 -19.26
C GLU A 596 -11.74 -69.83 -17.97
N ASN A 597 -10.93 -70.45 -17.09
CA ASN A 597 -11.34 -70.98 -15.80
C ASN A 597 -10.94 -70.08 -14.62
N ARG A 598 -10.56 -68.82 -14.85
CA ARG A 598 -10.11 -67.87 -13.83
C ARG A 598 -11.06 -66.69 -13.68
N VAL A 599 -11.37 -66.38 -12.43
CA VAL A 599 -12.05 -65.13 -12.04
C VAL A 599 -11.02 -64.24 -11.37
N TYR A 600 -10.75 -63.10 -11.97
CA TYR A 600 -9.88 -62.07 -11.40
C TYR A 600 -10.73 -61.11 -10.57
N PHE A 601 -10.25 -60.78 -9.37
CA PHE A 601 -10.85 -59.80 -8.50
C PHE A 601 -9.83 -58.73 -8.10
N LYS A 602 -10.33 -57.51 -7.90
CA LYS A 602 -9.55 -56.36 -7.42
C LYS A 602 -9.99 -55.98 -6.02
N LEU A 603 -9.01 -55.60 -5.20
CA LEU A 603 -9.21 -54.79 -4.01
C LEU A 603 -8.75 -53.38 -4.36
N ASN A 604 -9.68 -52.42 -4.39
CA ASN A 604 -9.36 -51.01 -4.63
C ASN A 604 -9.29 -50.26 -3.30
N TYR A 605 -8.29 -49.41 -3.15
CA TYR A 605 -7.97 -48.71 -1.90
C TYR A 605 -7.28 -47.37 -2.20
N ASP A 606 -7.47 -46.39 -1.33
CA ASP A 606 -6.62 -45.20 -1.34
C ASP A 606 -5.45 -45.44 -0.38
N LEU A 607 -4.20 -45.26 -0.83
CA LEU A 607 -3.08 -45.05 0.08
C LEU A 607 -3.07 -43.60 0.53
N VAL A 608 -3.13 -43.38 1.84
CA VAL A 608 -3.02 -42.06 2.46
C VAL A 608 -1.67 -41.99 3.15
N ILE A 609 -0.83 -41.08 2.68
CA ILE A 609 0.58 -40.96 3.08
C ILE A 609 0.80 -39.55 3.64
N SER A 610 1.27 -39.47 4.88
CA SER A 610 1.72 -38.21 5.48
C SER A 610 3.24 -38.13 5.44
N ILE A 611 3.76 -37.08 4.79
CA ILE A 611 5.18 -36.72 4.72
C ILE A 611 5.46 -35.48 5.57
N ASN A 612 6.73 -35.13 5.75
CA ASN A 612 7.09 -33.86 6.38
C ASN A 612 6.66 -32.68 5.50
N SER A 613 5.80 -31.82 6.04
CA SER A 613 5.30 -30.60 5.40
C SER A 613 4.81 -29.61 6.47
N ASP A 614 4.87 -28.31 6.18
CA ASP A 614 4.50 -27.26 7.15
C ASP A 614 3.02 -27.36 7.60
N ASN A 615 2.17 -28.04 6.82
CA ASN A 615 0.73 -28.22 7.09
C ASN A 615 0.32 -29.65 7.51
N ASN A 616 1.26 -30.60 7.68
CA ASN A 616 0.97 -32.03 7.81
C ASN A 616 0.10 -32.60 6.67
N SER A 617 0.31 -32.13 5.44
CA SER A 617 -0.44 -32.53 4.24
C SER A 617 -0.41 -34.05 4.04
N GLU A 618 -1.59 -34.63 3.84
CA GLU A 618 -1.74 -36.02 3.38
C GLU A 618 -1.80 -36.06 1.85
N ILE A 619 -1.09 -37.02 1.24
CA ILE A 619 -1.18 -37.34 -0.18
C ILE A 619 -2.01 -38.61 -0.31
N VAL A 620 -3.09 -38.53 -1.09
CA VAL A 620 -4.02 -39.64 -1.34
C VAL A 620 -3.76 -40.21 -2.73
N ILE A 621 -3.47 -41.50 -2.81
CA ILE A 621 -3.12 -42.21 -4.06
C ILE A 621 -4.07 -43.39 -4.25
N PRO A 622 -5.03 -43.30 -5.18
CA PRO A 622 -5.88 -44.43 -5.55
C PRO A 622 -5.03 -45.56 -6.13
N GLN A 623 -5.22 -46.76 -5.60
CA GLN A 623 -4.48 -47.95 -5.95
C GLN A 623 -5.42 -49.16 -6.06
N SER A 624 -4.99 -50.17 -6.80
CA SER A 624 -5.67 -51.46 -6.87
C SER A 624 -4.67 -52.60 -6.76
N THR A 625 -5.09 -53.71 -6.15
CA THR A 625 -4.30 -54.94 -6.13
C THR A 625 -5.17 -56.09 -6.57
N SER A 626 -4.65 -56.91 -7.49
CA SER A 626 -5.42 -57.93 -8.20
C SER A 626 -4.99 -59.33 -7.78
N TRP A 627 -5.95 -60.25 -7.71
CA TRP A 627 -5.71 -61.68 -7.54
C TRP A 627 -6.74 -62.48 -8.35
N PHE A 628 -6.61 -63.80 -8.36
CA PHE A 628 -7.58 -64.68 -9.01
C PHE A 628 -7.86 -65.95 -8.21
N PHE A 629 -8.99 -66.58 -8.51
CA PHE A 629 -9.27 -67.97 -8.16
C PHE A 629 -9.71 -68.74 -9.40
N ASN A 630 -9.41 -70.04 -9.42
CA ASN A 630 -9.87 -70.94 -10.48
C ASN A 630 -11.29 -71.43 -10.15
N ILE A 631 -12.19 -71.44 -11.13
CA ILE A 631 -13.51 -72.09 -11.09
C ILE A 631 -13.34 -73.61 -11.17
#